data_AF-A0A9K3KC20-F1
#
_entry.id   AF-A0A9K3KC20-F1
#
_cell.length_a   1.000
_cell.length_b   1.000
_cell.length_c   1.000
_cell.angle_alpha   90.00
_cell.angle_beta   90.00
_cell.angle_gamma   90.00
#
_symmetry.space_group_name_H-M   'P 1'
#
loop_
_entity.id
_entity.type
_entity.pdbx_description
1 polymer ?
#
loop_
_entity_poly.entity_id
_entity_poly.type
_entity_poly.pdbx_seq_one_letter_code
_entity_poly.pdbx_strand_id
1 'polypeptide(L)'
;MISSFRQGMGRRSFGPLFAYSKPIKSFDSTKKVTNSRKRSLVHVVKTSTNGNTAVQQDLNHGTQIHHEEDPVFATKLVDELLKYTESLMKSNNNGARQRRTEQMIMDENSNIFPEKEGSRHHIIAFSGGIDSSVVTALIHHIQQNRVLETDHQVTAVLGLSPALSHEQRILAEQVAMHIGVEFEAIPTTEGDDELYRANDGRACLACKTHLYTCLNAISERYGADTLLQSSHNRLYNGTNADDLQDPTRLGLIAANNFDVQSPLQHTSKSLVRMAGKHLGLPNWNYAASPCLRSRLAIGVPAVPDHLRRIEQAERFVRDQLSLPPSYNMRVRSLAQQRAMIEVDDEWVELVQERINNDSDSTWRSMFVETLGFRSVNVRPFKTGSVAAKMEPTSSTLIL
;
A
#
# COMPACT_ATOMS: atom_id res chain seq x y z
N MET A 1 35.83 49.51 4.52
CA MET A 1 36.79 48.81 5.40
C MET A 1 36.09 47.57 5.95
N ILE A 2 36.65 46.40 5.61
CA ILE A 2 36.71 45.15 6.40
C ILE A 2 35.36 44.50 6.81
N SER A 3 35.08 43.21 6.65
CA SER A 3 35.53 42.09 5.81
C SER A 3 34.64 40.91 6.20
N SER A 4 34.17 40.13 5.22
CA SER A 4 34.02 38.65 5.27
C SER A 4 33.92 37.92 6.62
N PHE A 5 32.81 37.23 6.86
CA PHE A 5 32.84 35.93 7.53
C PHE A 5 31.96 34.93 6.76
N ARG A 6 32.59 34.26 5.79
CA ARG A 6 32.20 32.93 5.35
C ARG A 6 32.65 31.95 6.43
N GLN A 7 31.73 31.22 7.05
CA GLN A 7 32.06 29.95 7.69
C GLN A 7 31.22 28.86 7.04
N GLY A 8 31.92 27.94 6.38
CA GLY A 8 31.36 26.74 5.79
C GLY A 8 30.90 25.78 6.87
N MET A 9 29.65 25.37 6.79
CA MET A 9 29.22 24.12 7.39
C MET A 9 29.55 23.01 6.40
N GLY A 10 30.63 22.28 6.71
CA GLY A 10 31.08 21.13 5.95
C GLY A 10 30.01 20.06 5.91
N ARG A 11 29.84 19.50 4.70
CA ARG A 11 29.21 18.19 4.48
C ARG A 11 29.91 17.18 5.40
N ARG A 12 29.21 16.72 6.43
CA ARG A 12 29.64 15.53 7.18
C ARG A 12 29.32 14.31 6.33
N SER A 13 30.34 13.81 5.65
CA SER A 13 30.40 12.47 5.09
C SER A 13 30.26 11.46 6.23
N PHE A 14 29.09 10.83 6.35
CA PHE A 14 29.00 9.56 7.06
C PHE A 14 29.57 8.48 6.13
N GLY A 15 30.82 8.10 6.38
CA GLY A 15 31.40 6.90 5.78
C GLY A 15 30.73 5.64 6.35
N PRO A 16 30.62 4.56 5.57
CA PRO A 16 29.92 3.36 6.00
C PRO A 16 30.83 2.52 6.91
N LEU A 17 30.38 2.30 8.15
CA LEU A 17 30.89 1.26 9.03
C LEU A 17 29.76 0.23 9.17
N PHE A 18 29.82 -0.85 8.40
CA PHE A 18 29.91 -2.24 8.88
C PHE A 18 29.66 -3.24 7.73
N ALA A 19 30.72 -4.00 7.47
CA ALA A 19 30.81 -5.37 6.95
C ALA A 19 29.64 -5.95 6.14
N TYR A 20 29.91 -6.07 4.84
CA TYR A 20 29.29 -7.01 3.90
C TYR A 20 29.18 -8.44 4.48
N SER A 21 27.97 -8.94 4.67
CA SER A 21 27.68 -10.37 4.60
C SER A 21 27.23 -10.73 3.18
N LYS A 22 27.97 -11.64 2.56
CA LYS A 22 27.85 -12.17 1.19
C LYS A 22 26.44 -12.69 0.82
N PRO A 23 26.13 -12.79 -0.49
CA PRO A 23 24.78 -13.05 -1.00
C PRO A 23 24.24 -14.45 -0.65
N ILE A 24 22.92 -14.52 -0.48
CA ILE A 24 22.14 -15.73 -0.23
C ILE A 24 22.33 -16.70 -1.40
N LYS A 25 23.03 -17.81 -1.15
CA LYS A 25 23.10 -18.97 -2.05
C LYS A 25 21.94 -19.92 -1.76
N SER A 26 21.27 -20.32 -2.85
CA SER A 26 20.51 -21.57 -3.08
C SER A 26 20.17 -22.43 -1.86
N PHE A 27 18.87 -22.52 -1.56
CA PHE A 27 18.30 -23.48 -0.63
C PHE A 27 18.22 -24.86 -1.31
N ASP A 28 19.11 -25.78 -0.94
CA ASP A 28 18.99 -27.22 -1.19
C ASP A 28 18.83 -27.93 0.16
N SER A 29 17.64 -28.45 0.42
CA SER A 29 17.32 -29.19 1.65
C SER A 29 17.05 -30.65 1.34
N THR A 30 18.11 -31.42 1.10
CA THR A 30 18.10 -32.88 1.18
C THR A 30 18.95 -33.36 2.35
N LYS A 31 18.44 -33.26 3.59
CA LYS A 31 18.98 -34.09 4.70
C LYS A 31 17.88 -34.66 5.59
N LYS A 32 17.83 -36.00 5.52
CA LYS A 32 17.13 -36.97 6.36
C LYS A 32 17.18 -36.61 7.86
N VAL A 33 16.01 -36.60 8.50
CA VAL A 33 15.88 -36.85 9.94
C VAL A 33 14.99 -38.08 10.12
N THR A 34 15.51 -39.00 10.92
CA THR A 34 15.01 -40.34 11.19
C THR A 34 13.83 -40.36 12.16
N ASN A 35 12.72 -40.90 11.68
CA ASN A 35 11.81 -41.88 12.31
C ASN A 35 11.63 -41.88 13.84
N SER A 36 10.43 -41.54 14.31
CA SER A 36 9.84 -42.12 15.52
C SER A 36 8.29 -42.19 15.44
N ARG A 37 7.84 -43.38 15.02
CA ARG A 37 6.56 -44.07 15.33
C ARG A 37 5.43 -43.26 15.97
N LYS A 38 4.26 -43.26 15.30
CA LYS A 38 3.00 -43.77 15.87
C LYS A 38 2.06 -44.29 14.76
N ARG A 39 1.65 -45.55 14.93
CA ARG A 39 0.59 -46.30 14.22
C ARG A 39 -0.72 -45.52 14.32
N SER A 40 -1.63 -45.45 13.35
CA SER A 40 -2.55 -46.46 12.79
C SER A 40 -3.47 -45.61 11.87
N LEU A 41 -4.10 -46.02 10.77
CA LEU A 41 -4.80 -47.24 10.40
C LEU A 41 -4.92 -47.20 8.87
N VAL A 42 -4.62 -48.31 8.22
CA VAL A 42 -4.70 -48.49 6.78
C VAL A 42 -6.13 -48.87 6.41
N HIS A 43 -6.76 -48.14 5.50
CA HIS A 43 -7.82 -48.70 4.65
C HIS A 43 -7.27 -48.87 3.24
N VAL A 44 -7.10 -50.15 2.88
CA VAL A 44 -6.74 -50.63 1.55
C VAL A 44 -7.96 -50.50 0.65
N VAL A 45 -7.85 -49.79 -0.47
CA VAL A 45 -8.70 -50.03 -1.65
C VAL A 45 -7.76 -50.31 -2.83
N LYS A 46 -7.98 -51.47 -3.44
CA LYS A 46 -7.17 -52.04 -4.52
C LYS A 46 -7.40 -51.31 -5.85
N THR A 47 -6.27 -50.97 -6.48
CA THR A 47 -5.92 -50.91 -7.91
C THR A 47 -7.01 -51.11 -8.99
N SER A 48 -6.98 -50.23 -10.00
CA SER A 48 -7.12 -50.61 -11.40
C SER A 48 -6.33 -49.65 -12.31
N THR A 49 -5.59 -50.24 -13.24
CA THR A 49 -4.74 -49.63 -14.27
C THR A 49 -5.53 -49.28 -15.52
N ASN A 50 -5.26 -48.11 -16.14
CA ASN A 50 -4.90 -47.96 -17.57
C ASN A 50 -5.13 -46.54 -18.11
N GLY A 51 -4.13 -46.05 -18.86
CA GLY A 51 -4.35 -45.49 -20.20
C GLY A 51 -4.73 -44.01 -20.36
N ASN A 52 -3.72 -43.22 -20.72
CA ASN A 52 -3.68 -42.12 -21.70
C ASN A 52 -4.89 -41.21 -22.01
N THR A 53 -4.52 -39.94 -22.25
CA THR A 53 -5.19 -38.86 -23.01
C THR A 53 -6.41 -38.17 -22.38
N ALA A 54 -6.21 -36.95 -21.87
CA ALA A 54 -6.80 -35.72 -22.44
C ALA A 54 -6.51 -34.52 -21.52
N VAL A 55 -5.76 -33.54 -22.03
CA VAL A 55 -5.61 -32.21 -21.46
C VAL A 55 -6.84 -31.41 -21.91
N GLN A 56 -7.83 -31.25 -21.03
CA GLN A 56 -8.77 -30.12 -20.95
C GLN A 56 -9.92 -30.46 -19.99
N GLN A 57 -10.31 -29.44 -19.21
CA GLN A 57 -11.46 -29.38 -18.30
C GLN A 57 -11.26 -30.03 -16.92
N ASP A 58 -10.97 -29.17 -15.93
CA ASP A 58 -11.63 -29.16 -14.62
C ASP A 58 -11.21 -27.90 -13.84
N LEU A 59 -11.68 -26.75 -14.32
CA LEU A 59 -11.85 -25.54 -13.51
C LEU A 59 -13.33 -25.44 -13.18
N ASN A 60 -13.78 -26.26 -12.23
CA ASN A 60 -14.99 -26.10 -11.45
C ASN A 60 -15.12 -27.38 -10.64
N HIS A 61 -14.64 -27.40 -9.40
CA HIS A 61 -15.24 -28.06 -8.24
C HIS A 61 -14.34 -27.73 -7.03
N GLY A 62 -14.91 -27.02 -6.06
CA GLY A 62 -14.21 -26.46 -4.92
C GLY A 62 -13.51 -27.53 -4.09
N THR A 63 -12.18 -27.44 -4.05
CA THR A 63 -11.38 -27.89 -2.91
C THR A 63 -10.54 -26.70 -2.49
N GLN A 64 -10.90 -26.04 -1.40
CA GLN A 64 -10.02 -25.06 -0.76
C GLN A 64 -8.82 -25.83 -0.19
N ILE A 65 -7.81 -26.05 -1.03
CA ILE A 65 -6.50 -26.51 -0.56
C ILE A 65 -5.88 -25.29 0.12
N HIS A 66 -5.58 -25.42 1.41
CA HIS A 66 -4.87 -24.41 2.20
C HIS A 66 -3.44 -24.24 1.64
N HIS A 67 -3.29 -23.49 0.55
CA HIS A 67 -2.00 -23.17 -0.09
C HIS A 67 -1.21 -22.09 0.65
N GLU A 68 -1.73 -21.53 1.74
CA GLU A 68 -1.14 -20.39 2.47
C GLU A 68 0.26 -20.65 3.07
N GLU A 69 0.70 -21.91 3.15
CA GLU A 69 2.00 -22.28 3.70
C GLU A 69 2.93 -23.04 2.74
N ASP A 70 2.57 -23.23 1.47
CA ASP A 70 3.43 -23.94 0.50
C ASP A 70 4.55 -23.01 -0.03
N PRO A 71 5.83 -23.24 0.34
CA PRO A 71 6.93 -22.39 -0.11
C PRO A 71 7.15 -22.43 -1.63
N VAL A 72 6.81 -23.55 -2.28
CA VAL A 72 6.93 -23.70 -3.73
C VAL A 72 5.89 -22.85 -4.44
N PHE A 73 4.66 -22.83 -3.92
CA PHE A 73 3.60 -21.98 -4.45
C PHE A 73 3.95 -20.49 -4.26
N ALA A 74 4.41 -20.09 -3.07
CA ALA A 74 4.81 -18.71 -2.80
C ALA A 74 5.96 -18.22 -3.71
N THR A 75 6.95 -19.09 -4.00
CA THR A 75 8.03 -18.80 -4.94
C THR A 75 7.49 -18.54 -6.34
N LYS A 76 6.65 -19.46 -6.86
CA LYS A 76 6.02 -19.31 -8.18
C LYS A 76 5.17 -18.05 -8.28
N LEU A 77 4.42 -17.73 -7.22
CA LEU A 77 3.61 -16.51 -7.16
C LEU A 77 4.49 -15.26 -7.31
N VAL A 78 5.60 -15.17 -6.57
CA VAL A 78 6.52 -14.03 -6.65
C VAL A 78 7.20 -13.97 -8.03
N ASP A 79 7.59 -15.10 -8.62
CA ASP A 79 8.16 -15.15 -9.97
C ASP A 79 7.19 -14.59 -11.03
N GLU A 80 5.91 -14.96 -10.97
CA GLU A 80 4.89 -14.44 -11.89
C GLU A 80 4.63 -12.94 -11.67
N LEU A 81 4.60 -12.49 -10.41
CA LEU A 81 4.49 -11.07 -10.08
C LEU A 81 5.69 -10.26 -10.61
N LEU A 82 6.90 -10.80 -10.52
CA LEU A 82 8.11 -10.17 -11.06
C LEU A 82 8.03 -10.05 -12.59
N LYS A 83 7.67 -11.12 -13.30
CA LYS A 83 7.50 -11.10 -14.76
C LYS A 83 6.46 -10.07 -15.20
N TYR A 84 5.30 -10.06 -14.54
CA TYR A 84 4.23 -9.12 -14.83
C TYR A 84 4.66 -7.68 -14.57
N THR A 85 5.24 -7.41 -13.39
CA THR A 85 5.75 -6.08 -13.04
C THR A 85 6.83 -5.62 -14.03
N GLU A 86 7.72 -6.51 -14.46
CA GLU A 86 8.76 -6.19 -15.43
C GLU A 86 8.17 -5.82 -16.80
N SER A 87 7.11 -6.52 -17.24
CA SER A 87 6.38 -6.17 -18.46
C SER A 87 5.77 -4.76 -18.38
N LEU A 88 5.22 -4.40 -17.22
CA LEU A 88 4.72 -3.05 -16.96
C LEU A 88 5.84 -2.01 -16.90
N MET A 89 7.07 -2.38 -16.51
CA MET A 89 8.22 -1.48 -16.55
C MET A 89 8.77 -1.26 -17.98
N LYS A 90 8.45 -2.14 -18.93
CA LYS A 90 8.92 -2.09 -20.33
C LYS A 90 7.89 -1.48 -21.29
N SER A 91 6.60 -1.43 -20.96
CA SER A 91 5.54 -0.94 -21.85
C SER A 91 5.67 0.55 -22.21
N ASN A 92 5.93 0.93 -23.45
CA ASN A 92 5.92 2.34 -23.86
C ASN A 92 4.47 2.83 -23.96
N ASN A 93 4.01 3.66 -23.01
CA ASN A 93 2.68 4.27 -23.07
C ASN A 93 2.66 5.45 -24.05
N ASN A 94 2.56 5.12 -25.35
CA ASN A 94 2.40 6.11 -26.43
C ASN A 94 0.98 6.72 -26.49
N GLY A 95 0.01 6.22 -25.72
CA GLY A 95 -1.42 6.52 -25.95
C GLY A 95 -1.91 7.93 -25.57
N ALA A 96 -1.27 8.61 -24.60
CA ALA A 96 -1.74 9.92 -24.12
C ALA A 96 -0.91 11.11 -24.64
N ARG A 97 0.36 10.89 -24.99
CA ARG A 97 1.32 11.95 -25.33
C ARG A 97 1.38 12.27 -26.82
N GLN A 98 1.02 11.32 -27.69
CA GLN A 98 1.03 11.50 -29.16
C GLN A 98 0.14 12.67 -29.60
N ARG A 99 -1.00 12.90 -28.93
CA ARG A 99 -1.90 14.02 -29.22
C ARG A 99 -1.33 15.42 -28.91
N ARG A 100 -0.29 15.52 -28.07
CA ARG A 100 0.36 16.82 -27.76
C ARG A 100 1.58 17.09 -28.65
N THR A 101 2.23 16.04 -29.14
CA THR A 101 3.40 16.15 -30.02
C THR A 101 3.00 16.26 -31.50
N GLU A 102 1.87 15.67 -31.91
CA GLU A 102 1.34 15.79 -33.28
C GLU A 102 0.90 17.21 -33.66
N GLN A 103 0.77 18.12 -32.69
CA GLN A 103 0.50 19.54 -32.93
C GLN A 103 1.76 20.42 -33.07
N MET A 104 2.98 19.85 -32.99
CA MET A 104 4.19 20.67 -32.93
C MET A 104 5.39 20.22 -33.79
N ILE A 105 5.29 19.20 -34.65
CA ILE A 105 6.41 18.82 -35.53
C ILE A 105 5.91 18.52 -36.94
N MET A 106 5.90 19.55 -37.80
CA MET A 106 6.22 19.41 -39.21
C MET A 106 7.66 19.88 -39.37
N ASP A 107 8.61 18.96 -39.23
CA ASP A 107 9.96 19.19 -39.75
C ASP A 107 10.53 17.83 -40.18
N GLU A 108 10.48 17.59 -41.50
CA GLU A 108 10.99 16.39 -42.15
C GLU A 108 12.52 16.49 -42.24
N ASN A 109 13.24 16.04 -41.22
CA ASN A 109 14.61 15.51 -41.30
C ASN A 109 15.13 15.14 -39.90
N SER A 110 14.75 13.97 -39.38
CA SER A 110 15.41 13.42 -38.19
C SER A 110 15.88 12.00 -38.44
N ASN A 111 17.20 11.88 -38.58
CA ASN A 111 17.97 10.65 -38.47
C ASN A 111 17.50 9.84 -37.26
N ILE A 112 17.01 8.61 -37.50
CA ILE A 112 16.61 7.67 -36.45
C ILE A 112 17.89 7.09 -35.84
N PHE A 113 18.43 7.76 -34.83
CA PHE A 113 19.35 7.12 -33.90
C PHE A 113 18.55 6.17 -32.99
N PRO A 114 19.05 4.98 -32.64
CA PRO A 114 18.39 4.17 -31.63
C PRO A 114 18.32 4.99 -30.34
N GLU A 115 17.10 5.22 -29.84
CA GLU A 115 16.86 5.89 -28.57
C GLU A 115 17.67 5.17 -27.49
N LYS A 116 18.74 5.80 -27.00
CA LYS A 116 19.36 5.37 -25.75
C LYS A 116 18.29 5.49 -24.69
N GLU A 117 17.87 4.36 -24.12
CA GLU A 117 16.90 4.33 -23.04
C GLU A 117 17.47 5.19 -21.90
N GLY A 118 16.88 6.37 -21.71
CA GLY A 118 17.32 7.33 -20.72
C GLY A 118 17.11 6.81 -19.30
N SER A 119 17.81 7.40 -18.33
CA SER A 119 17.58 7.16 -16.90
C SER A 119 16.09 7.27 -16.55
N ARG A 120 15.46 6.15 -16.17
CA ARG A 120 14.05 6.07 -15.78
C ARG A 120 13.88 6.14 -14.26
N HIS A 121 13.01 6.99 -13.76
CA HIS A 121 12.63 6.98 -12.34
C HIS A 121 11.31 6.21 -12.16
N HIS A 122 11.32 5.24 -11.26
CA HIS A 122 10.15 4.50 -10.82
C HIS A 122 9.67 5.09 -9.50
N ILE A 123 8.51 5.76 -9.53
CA ILE A 123 7.95 6.50 -8.40
C ILE A 123 6.73 5.73 -7.90
N ILE A 124 6.76 5.30 -6.64
CA ILE A 124 5.70 4.48 -6.05
C ILE A 124 4.89 5.32 -5.08
N ALA A 125 3.57 5.38 -5.27
CA ALA A 125 2.62 5.88 -4.27
C ALA A 125 2.62 4.91 -3.07
N PHE A 126 3.38 5.27 -2.03
CA PHE A 126 3.78 4.35 -0.98
C PHE A 126 3.18 4.74 0.37
N SER A 127 2.28 3.91 0.89
CA SER A 127 1.61 4.16 2.18
C SER A 127 2.28 3.47 3.36
N GLY A 128 3.23 2.55 3.12
CA GLY A 128 3.75 1.62 4.14
C GLY A 128 2.81 0.45 4.45
N GLY A 129 1.66 0.35 3.79
CA GLY A 129 0.80 -0.85 3.83
C GLY A 129 1.36 -1.98 2.96
N ILE A 130 0.90 -3.21 3.20
CA ILE A 130 1.46 -4.39 2.54
C ILE A 130 1.42 -4.31 1.00
N ASP A 131 0.35 -3.77 0.40
CA ASP A 131 0.20 -3.74 -1.06
C ASP A 131 1.27 -2.84 -1.73
N SER A 132 1.41 -1.60 -1.27
CA SER A 132 2.45 -0.71 -1.78
C SER A 132 3.86 -1.20 -1.44
N SER A 133 4.01 -1.96 -0.34
CA SER A 133 5.30 -2.55 0.06
C SER A 133 5.72 -3.67 -0.88
N VAL A 134 4.80 -4.56 -1.26
CA VAL A 134 5.06 -5.60 -2.25
C VAL A 134 5.41 -4.99 -3.61
N VAL A 135 4.64 -3.99 -4.08
CA VAL A 135 4.96 -3.29 -5.34
C VAL A 135 6.36 -2.68 -5.33
N THR A 136 6.71 -1.99 -4.24
CA THR A 136 8.03 -1.36 -4.07
C THR A 136 9.14 -2.42 -4.09
N ALA A 137 8.96 -3.53 -3.38
CA ALA A 137 9.92 -4.63 -3.34
C ALA A 137 10.10 -5.32 -4.71
N LEU A 138 9.01 -5.54 -5.45
CA LEU A 138 9.06 -6.12 -6.80
C LEU A 138 9.85 -5.23 -7.77
N ILE A 139 9.53 -3.93 -7.81
CA ILE A 139 10.21 -2.97 -8.68
C ILE A 139 11.69 -2.86 -8.32
N HIS A 140 12.00 -2.75 -7.03
CA HIS A 140 13.38 -2.73 -6.55
C HIS A 140 14.14 -4.01 -6.92
N HIS A 141 13.52 -5.18 -6.73
CA HIS A 141 14.12 -6.47 -7.09
C HIS A 141 14.44 -6.58 -8.58
N ILE A 142 13.50 -6.17 -9.45
CA ILE A 142 13.75 -6.17 -10.90
C ILE A 142 14.91 -5.24 -11.23
N GLN A 143 14.95 -4.06 -10.61
CA GLN A 143 16.01 -3.08 -10.85
C GLN A 143 17.39 -3.60 -10.43
N GLN A 144 17.51 -4.28 -9.30
CA GLN A 144 18.78 -4.84 -8.82
C GLN A 144 19.32 -5.99 -9.69
N ASN A 145 18.44 -6.72 -10.39
CA ASN A 145 18.82 -7.86 -11.21
C ASN A 145 19.09 -7.52 -12.68
N ARG A 146 18.89 -6.26 -13.11
CA ARG A 146 19.27 -5.83 -14.46
C ARG A 146 20.78 -5.62 -14.51
N VAL A 147 21.46 -6.53 -15.21
CA VAL A 147 22.93 -6.67 -15.16
C VAL A 147 23.66 -5.49 -15.80
N LEU A 148 23.08 -4.71 -16.74
CA LEU A 148 23.89 -3.83 -17.60
C LEU A 148 23.31 -2.49 -18.10
N GLU A 149 22.10 -2.03 -17.76
CA GLU A 149 21.56 -0.82 -18.41
C GLU A 149 20.94 0.22 -17.45
N THR A 150 21.74 1.27 -17.19
CA THR A 150 21.39 2.67 -16.86
C THR A 150 20.83 3.04 -15.47
N ASP A 151 21.08 4.31 -15.11
CA ASP A 151 20.75 5.01 -13.85
C ASP A 151 19.24 5.08 -13.56
N HIS A 152 18.58 3.94 -13.34
CA HIS A 152 17.20 3.98 -12.88
C HIS A 152 17.14 4.03 -11.35
N GLN A 153 16.29 4.91 -10.85
CA GLN A 153 16.05 5.07 -9.43
C GLN A 153 14.65 4.60 -9.07
N VAL A 154 14.53 4.07 -7.85
CA VAL A 154 13.27 3.63 -7.27
C VAL A 154 13.02 4.48 -6.03
N THR A 155 11.97 5.29 -6.09
CA THR A 155 11.61 6.22 -5.01
C THR A 155 10.22 5.89 -4.48
N ALA A 156 10.14 5.51 -3.22
CA ALA A 156 8.90 5.32 -2.48
C ALA A 156 8.43 6.67 -1.93
N VAL A 157 7.25 7.13 -2.36
CA VAL A 157 6.75 8.47 -2.01
C VAL A 157 5.50 8.40 -1.15
N LEU A 158 5.57 9.01 0.03
CA LEU A 158 4.47 9.12 0.99
C LEU A 158 3.86 10.53 0.97
N GLY A 159 2.54 10.62 0.79
CA GLY A 159 1.81 11.88 0.94
C GLY A 159 1.58 12.23 2.42
N LEU A 160 2.04 13.40 2.84
CA LEU A 160 1.86 13.99 4.16
C LEU A 160 0.59 14.84 4.16
N SER A 161 -0.40 14.39 4.91
CA SER A 161 -1.62 15.14 5.16
C SER A 161 -2.14 14.89 6.58
N PRO A 162 -3.10 15.69 7.07
CA PRO A 162 -3.70 15.48 8.38
C PRO A 162 -4.35 14.09 8.57
N ALA A 163 -4.63 13.36 7.48
CA ALA A 163 -5.20 12.02 7.55
C ALA A 163 -4.16 10.88 7.62
N LEU A 164 -2.86 11.20 7.47
CA LEU A 164 -1.77 10.28 7.71
C LEU A 164 -1.41 10.28 9.20
N SER A 165 -1.55 9.14 9.87
CA SER A 165 -1.09 9.03 11.26
C SER A 165 0.44 8.96 11.35
N HIS A 166 0.96 9.44 12.47
CA HIS A 166 2.36 9.37 12.84
C HIS A 166 2.89 7.94 12.84
N GLU A 167 2.13 6.98 13.39
CA GLU A 167 2.48 5.55 13.36
C GLU A 167 2.62 5.03 11.93
N GLN A 168 1.70 5.41 11.03
CA GLN A 168 1.74 4.99 9.64
C GLN A 168 2.94 5.60 8.90
N ARG A 169 3.30 6.85 9.22
CA ARG A 169 4.51 7.50 8.70
C ARG A 169 5.77 6.74 9.11
N ILE A 170 5.89 6.42 10.41
CA ILE A 170 7.04 5.66 10.93
C ILE A 170 7.11 4.28 10.25
N LEU A 171 5.97 3.59 10.13
CA LEU A 171 5.90 2.29 9.48
C LEU A 171 6.37 2.37 8.02
N ALA A 172 5.90 3.38 7.26
CA ALA A 172 6.31 3.58 5.89
C ALA A 172 7.84 3.77 5.79
N GLU A 173 8.40 4.67 6.58
CA GLU A 173 9.85 4.93 6.60
C GLU A 173 10.65 3.65 6.93
N GLN A 174 10.23 2.90 7.95
CA GLN A 174 10.87 1.64 8.34
C GLN A 174 10.80 0.57 7.25
N VAL A 175 9.66 0.43 6.57
CA VAL A 175 9.49 -0.55 5.49
C VAL A 175 10.30 -0.14 4.26
N ALA A 176 10.31 1.14 3.88
CA ALA A 176 11.13 1.61 2.77
C ALA A 176 12.63 1.39 3.03
N MET A 177 13.09 1.69 4.26
CA MET A 177 14.45 1.39 4.70
C MET A 177 14.75 -0.11 4.67
N HIS A 178 13.81 -0.96 5.10
CA HIS A 178 13.97 -2.41 5.04
C HIS A 178 14.12 -2.93 3.61
N ILE A 179 13.35 -2.38 2.66
CA ILE A 179 13.43 -2.75 1.24
C ILE A 179 14.74 -2.23 0.61
N GLY A 180 15.30 -1.13 1.12
CA GLY A 180 16.53 -0.51 0.59
C GLY A 180 16.27 0.48 -0.55
N VAL A 181 15.12 1.15 -0.54
CA VAL A 181 14.75 2.18 -1.55
C VAL A 181 14.85 3.58 -0.98
N GLU A 182 14.99 4.57 -1.86
CA GLU A 182 14.85 5.97 -1.48
C GLU A 182 13.41 6.24 -1.01
N PHE A 183 13.28 7.03 0.05
CA PHE A 183 12.00 7.38 0.65
C PHE A 183 11.84 8.90 0.67
N GLU A 184 10.77 9.41 0.07
CA GLU A 184 10.44 10.83 0.06
C GLU A 184 9.04 11.05 0.66
N ALA A 185 8.91 11.97 1.62
CA ALA A 185 7.63 12.35 2.18
C ALA A 185 7.28 13.78 1.75
N ILE A 186 6.13 13.96 1.10
CA ILE A 186 5.75 15.23 0.47
C ILE A 186 4.43 15.77 1.03
N PRO A 187 4.29 17.08 1.27
CA PRO A 187 2.99 17.65 1.63
C PRO A 187 1.99 17.51 0.49
N THR A 188 0.76 17.14 0.81
CA THR A 188 -0.38 17.15 -0.11
C THR A 188 -1.44 18.16 0.34
N THR A 189 -2.30 18.59 -0.60
CA THR A 189 -3.23 19.72 -0.40
C THR A 189 -4.70 19.32 -0.42
N GLU A 190 -5.04 18.04 -0.28
CA GLU A 190 -6.43 17.59 -0.33
C GLU A 190 -7.30 18.19 0.80
N GLY A 191 -6.68 18.63 1.90
CA GLY A 191 -7.38 19.31 2.99
C GLY A 191 -7.99 20.66 2.60
N ASP A 192 -7.58 21.24 1.47
CA ASP A 192 -8.13 22.49 0.94
C ASP A 192 -9.30 22.26 -0.03
N ASP A 193 -9.54 21.01 -0.43
CA ASP A 193 -10.64 20.61 -1.33
C ASP A 193 -11.92 20.34 -0.54
N GLU A 194 -13.00 21.04 -0.88
CA GLU A 194 -14.31 20.83 -0.27
C GLU A 194 -14.87 19.43 -0.53
N LEU A 195 -14.58 18.81 -1.68
CA LEU A 195 -14.95 17.42 -1.97
C LEU A 195 -14.28 16.44 -1.01
N TYR A 196 -13.09 16.77 -0.51
CA TYR A 196 -12.42 15.98 0.51
C TYR A 196 -13.02 16.21 1.89
N ARG A 197 -13.17 17.49 2.26
CA ARG A 197 -13.64 17.94 3.59
C ARG A 197 -15.07 17.54 3.89
N ALA A 198 -15.98 17.63 2.92
CA ALA A 198 -17.42 17.41 3.12
C ALA A 198 -17.75 15.97 3.56
N ASN A 199 -16.92 15.00 3.17
CA ASN A 199 -17.12 13.58 3.49
C ASN A 199 -18.50 13.04 3.06
N ASP A 200 -18.84 13.30 1.81
CA ASP A 200 -20.09 12.89 1.14
C ASP A 200 -19.96 11.58 0.33
N GLY A 201 -18.83 10.87 0.46
CA GLY A 201 -18.53 9.64 -0.27
C GLY A 201 -17.55 9.81 -1.45
N ARG A 202 -17.23 11.05 -1.87
CA ARG A 202 -16.31 11.29 -3.02
C ARG A 202 -14.87 11.62 -2.66
N ALA A 203 -14.58 11.86 -1.39
CA ALA A 203 -13.25 12.34 -0.98
C ALA A 203 -12.06 11.42 -1.29
N CYS A 204 -12.26 10.11 -1.43
CA CYS A 204 -11.17 9.22 -1.87
C CYS A 204 -10.67 9.58 -3.28
N LEU A 205 -11.57 10.06 -4.15
CA LEU A 205 -11.21 10.58 -5.48
C LEU A 205 -10.37 11.84 -5.35
N ALA A 206 -10.81 12.82 -4.55
CA ALA A 206 -10.07 14.06 -4.30
C ALA A 206 -8.68 13.76 -3.73
N CYS A 207 -8.62 12.98 -2.64
CA CYS A 207 -7.37 12.55 -2.00
C CYS A 207 -6.38 11.93 -3.00
N LYS A 208 -6.83 10.98 -3.84
CA LYS A 208 -5.96 10.34 -4.83
C LYS A 208 -5.56 11.27 -5.96
N THR A 209 -6.44 12.17 -6.39
CA THR A 209 -6.14 13.17 -7.41
C THR A 209 -5.03 14.11 -6.93
N HIS A 210 -5.12 14.63 -5.71
CA HIS A 210 -4.08 15.47 -5.12
C HIS A 210 -2.75 14.72 -4.96
N LEU A 211 -2.79 13.47 -4.47
CA LEU A 211 -1.58 12.63 -4.36
C LEU A 211 -0.90 12.45 -5.72
N TYR A 212 -1.63 12.01 -6.74
CA TYR A 212 -1.05 11.75 -8.06
C TYR A 212 -0.62 13.03 -8.77
N THR A 213 -1.27 14.17 -8.53
CA THR A 213 -0.79 15.49 -8.97
C THR A 213 0.60 15.77 -8.39
N CYS A 214 0.81 15.53 -7.10
CA CYS A 214 2.10 15.73 -6.46
C CYS A 214 3.17 14.75 -6.98
N LEU A 215 2.81 13.47 -7.20
CA LEU A 215 3.73 12.50 -7.80
C LEU A 215 4.11 12.86 -9.23
N ASN A 216 3.18 13.41 -10.01
CA ASN A 216 3.47 13.88 -11.36
C ASN A 216 4.44 15.07 -11.34
N ALA A 217 4.29 16.01 -10.39
CA ALA A 217 5.25 17.11 -10.23
C ALA A 217 6.66 16.61 -9.84
N ILE A 218 6.76 15.57 -9.01
CA ILE A 218 8.04 14.90 -8.69
C ILE A 218 8.63 14.23 -9.94
N SER A 219 7.79 13.53 -10.70
CA SER A 219 8.18 12.92 -11.97
C SER A 219 8.73 13.96 -12.95
N GLU A 220 8.09 15.12 -13.05
CA GLU A 220 8.56 16.24 -13.88
C GLU A 220 9.91 16.78 -13.38
N ARG A 221 10.08 16.95 -12.07
CA ARG A 221 11.35 17.38 -11.44
C ARG A 221 12.51 16.44 -11.79
N TYR A 222 12.33 15.13 -11.60
CA TYR A 222 13.38 14.15 -11.96
C TYR A 222 13.70 14.14 -13.46
N GLY A 223 12.70 14.40 -14.31
CA GLY A 223 12.90 14.49 -15.77
C GLY A 223 13.52 15.81 -16.24
N ALA A 224 13.49 16.87 -15.42
CA ALA A 224 14.14 18.14 -15.73
C ALA A 224 15.64 18.12 -15.43
N ASP A 225 16.07 17.29 -14.45
CA ASP A 225 17.48 17.09 -14.09
C ASP A 225 18.24 16.23 -15.11
N THR A 226 17.52 15.50 -15.96
CA THR A 226 18.07 14.68 -17.05
C THR A 226 17.91 15.40 -18.38
N LEU A 227 18.96 15.46 -19.22
CA LEU A 227 18.88 16.01 -20.60
C LEU A 227 17.88 15.24 -21.50
N LEU A 228 17.31 14.16 -20.98
CA LEU A 228 16.25 13.36 -21.57
C LEU A 228 14.93 13.75 -20.88
N GLN A 229 13.94 14.17 -21.66
CA GLN A 229 12.64 14.62 -21.15
C GLN A 229 12.02 13.61 -20.16
N SER A 230 11.15 14.10 -19.27
CA SER A 230 10.31 13.37 -18.29
C SER A 230 9.43 12.24 -18.86
N SER A 231 9.59 11.88 -20.13
CA SER A 231 8.84 10.87 -20.88
C SER A 231 9.07 9.42 -20.48
N HIS A 232 9.99 9.15 -19.55
CA HIS A 232 10.34 7.78 -19.18
C HIS A 232 10.11 7.44 -17.69
N ASN A 233 9.67 8.41 -16.89
CA ASN A 233 9.33 8.17 -15.49
C ASN A 233 7.98 7.47 -15.39
N ARG A 234 7.83 6.57 -14.41
CA ARG A 234 6.63 5.77 -14.23
C ARG A 234 6.09 5.88 -12.82
N LEU A 235 4.78 6.03 -12.71
CA LEU A 235 4.06 6.05 -11.45
C LEU A 235 3.46 4.68 -11.17
N TYR A 236 3.56 4.21 -9.92
CA TYR A 236 2.99 2.94 -9.48
C TYR A 236 2.14 3.09 -8.23
N ASN A 237 1.18 2.19 -8.03
CA ASN A 237 0.42 2.07 -6.79
C ASN A 237 0.24 0.60 -6.37
N GLY A 238 -0.32 0.39 -5.18
CA GLY A 238 -0.66 -0.93 -4.64
C GLY A 238 -2.10 -1.38 -4.87
N THR A 239 -2.80 -0.94 -5.93
CA THR A 239 -4.15 -1.44 -6.24
C THR A 239 -4.10 -2.95 -6.49
N ASN A 240 -4.96 -3.69 -5.78
CA ASN A 240 -5.06 -5.15 -5.87
C ASN A 240 -6.40 -5.60 -6.50
N ALA A 241 -6.59 -6.91 -6.72
CA ALA A 241 -7.80 -7.43 -7.37
C ALA A 241 -9.09 -7.17 -6.57
N ASP A 242 -9.00 -7.22 -5.23
CA ASP A 242 -10.14 -7.01 -4.33
C ASP A 242 -10.62 -5.55 -4.42
N ASP A 243 -9.71 -4.59 -4.62
CA ASP A 243 -10.04 -3.17 -4.80
C ASP A 243 -10.87 -2.91 -6.07
N LEU A 244 -10.68 -3.71 -7.14
CA LEU A 244 -11.40 -3.55 -8.40
C LEU A 244 -12.87 -4.00 -8.31
N GLN A 245 -13.17 -4.85 -7.32
CA GLN A 245 -14.53 -5.35 -7.06
C GLN A 245 -15.30 -4.44 -6.09
N ASP A 246 -14.63 -3.46 -5.46
CA ASP A 246 -15.24 -2.54 -4.51
C ASP A 246 -15.72 -1.26 -5.23
N PRO A 247 -17.05 -1.07 -5.41
CA PRO A 247 -17.61 0.08 -6.10
C PRO A 247 -17.34 1.42 -5.38
N THR A 248 -16.90 1.40 -4.13
CA THR A 248 -16.58 2.60 -3.35
C THR A 248 -15.17 3.14 -3.62
N ARG A 249 -14.34 2.41 -4.38
CA ARG A 249 -12.94 2.78 -4.70
C ARG A 249 -12.84 3.76 -5.87
N LEU A 250 -13.49 4.91 -5.76
CA LEU A 250 -13.41 6.00 -6.76
C LEU A 250 -11.98 6.50 -7.05
N GLY A 251 -11.03 6.23 -6.14
CA GLY A 251 -9.61 6.54 -6.35
C GLY A 251 -8.96 5.86 -7.56
N LEU A 252 -9.58 4.81 -8.12
CA LEU A 252 -9.15 4.15 -9.36
C LEU A 252 -9.31 5.06 -10.59
N ILE A 253 -10.31 5.97 -10.57
CA ILE A 253 -10.51 6.95 -11.65
C ILE A 253 -9.28 7.88 -11.73
N ALA A 254 -8.77 8.32 -10.58
CA ALA A 254 -7.56 9.13 -10.53
C ALA A 254 -6.34 8.35 -11.05
N ALA A 255 -6.20 7.06 -10.73
CA ALA A 255 -5.06 6.28 -11.23
C ALA A 255 -5.00 6.25 -12.76
N ASN A 256 -6.15 6.09 -13.42
CA ASN A 256 -6.25 6.11 -14.88
C ASN A 256 -5.89 7.48 -15.47
N ASN A 257 -6.33 8.57 -14.84
CA ASN A 257 -6.07 9.94 -15.31
C ASN A 257 -4.57 10.32 -15.27
N PHE A 258 -3.79 9.69 -14.40
CA PHE A 258 -2.35 9.95 -14.20
C PHE A 258 -1.45 8.82 -14.72
N ASP A 259 -2.00 7.89 -15.50
CA ASP A 259 -1.29 6.74 -16.08
C ASP A 259 -0.52 5.89 -15.04
N VAL A 260 -1.12 5.74 -13.85
CA VAL A 260 -0.51 5.02 -12.72
C VAL A 260 -0.66 3.52 -12.92
N GLN A 261 0.46 2.81 -12.94
CA GLN A 261 0.50 1.36 -13.12
C GLN A 261 0.20 0.63 -11.79
N SER A 262 -0.52 -0.48 -11.87
CA SER A 262 -0.99 -1.24 -10.70
C SER A 262 -0.51 -2.70 -10.79
N PRO A 263 0.74 -3.03 -10.38
CA PRO A 263 1.28 -4.38 -10.57
C PRO A 263 0.52 -5.51 -9.87
N LEU A 264 -0.31 -5.19 -8.88
CA LEU A 264 -1.09 -6.17 -8.11
C LEU A 264 -2.55 -6.28 -8.58
N GLN A 265 -2.97 -5.61 -9.65
CA GLN A 265 -4.39 -5.50 -10.04
C GLN A 265 -5.08 -6.84 -10.32
N HIS A 266 -4.32 -7.92 -10.55
CA HIS A 266 -4.84 -9.28 -10.76
C HIS A 266 -4.52 -10.22 -9.58
N THR A 267 -4.13 -9.68 -8.44
CA THR A 267 -3.69 -10.43 -7.26
C THR A 267 -4.60 -10.13 -6.08
N SER A 268 -5.19 -11.16 -5.48
CA SER A 268 -6.06 -10.99 -4.30
C SER A 268 -5.28 -10.57 -3.07
N LYS A 269 -5.96 -10.00 -2.07
CA LYS A 269 -5.30 -9.54 -0.84
C LYS A 269 -4.55 -10.66 -0.09
N SER A 270 -5.08 -11.88 -0.09
CA SER A 270 -4.43 -13.04 0.54
C SER A 270 -3.12 -13.40 -0.18
N LEU A 271 -3.13 -13.42 -1.52
CA LEU A 271 -1.93 -13.65 -2.32
C LEU A 271 -0.89 -12.53 -2.14
N VAL A 272 -1.32 -11.28 -2.02
CA VAL A 272 -0.40 -10.16 -1.72
C VAL A 272 0.29 -10.36 -0.37
N ARG A 273 -0.43 -10.77 0.68
CA ARG A 273 0.19 -11.07 1.99
C ARG A 273 1.18 -12.23 1.92
N MET A 274 0.84 -13.28 1.17
CA MET A 274 1.72 -14.42 0.94
C MET A 274 3.01 -14.01 0.22
N ALA A 275 2.89 -13.23 -0.86
CA ALA A 275 4.02 -12.68 -1.58
C ALA A 275 4.88 -11.80 -0.66
N GLY A 276 4.25 -10.92 0.14
CA GLY A 276 4.96 -10.07 1.09
C GLY A 276 5.71 -10.85 2.17
N LYS A 277 5.13 -11.93 2.68
CA LYS A 277 5.81 -12.85 3.62
C LYS A 277 7.02 -13.52 2.95
N HIS A 278 6.86 -13.98 1.71
CA HIS A 278 7.94 -14.62 0.95
C HIS A 278 9.09 -13.64 0.62
N LEU A 279 8.75 -12.39 0.31
CA LEU A 279 9.70 -11.29 0.09
C LEU A 279 10.35 -10.77 1.39
N GLY A 280 9.97 -11.31 2.56
CA GLY A 280 10.56 -10.94 3.85
C GLY A 280 10.05 -9.64 4.45
N LEU A 281 8.96 -9.05 3.94
CA LEU A 281 8.46 -7.75 4.38
C LEU A 281 7.95 -7.80 5.82
N PRO A 282 8.36 -6.87 6.72
CA PRO A 282 8.05 -6.96 8.14
C PRO A 282 6.57 -6.69 8.48
N ASN A 283 5.84 -6.06 7.56
CA ASN A 283 4.44 -5.67 7.71
C ASN A 283 3.45 -6.67 7.06
N TRP A 284 3.91 -7.86 6.62
CA TRP A 284 3.09 -8.82 5.86
C TRP A 284 1.80 -9.25 6.57
N ASN A 285 1.82 -9.33 7.91
CA ASN A 285 0.69 -9.72 8.74
C ASN A 285 -0.04 -8.54 9.41
N TYR A 286 0.32 -7.29 9.12
CA TYR A 286 -0.31 -6.14 9.77
C TYR A 286 -1.78 -6.00 9.35
N ALA A 287 -2.64 -5.54 10.25
CA ALA A 287 -4.03 -5.25 9.93
C ALA A 287 -4.10 -4.15 8.86
N ALA A 288 -5.07 -4.23 7.96
CA ALA A 288 -5.20 -3.25 6.89
C ALA A 288 -5.59 -1.88 7.45
N SER A 289 -4.66 -0.92 7.51
CA SER A 289 -4.89 0.42 8.07
C SER A 289 -5.06 1.48 6.96
N PRO A 290 -6.30 1.78 6.52
CA PRO A 290 -6.55 2.93 5.66
C PRO A 290 -6.26 4.24 6.42
N CYS A 291 -6.29 5.39 5.73
CA CYS A 291 -6.07 6.71 6.34
C CYS A 291 -7.07 7.02 7.48
N LEU A 292 -6.70 7.93 8.39
CA LEU A 292 -7.53 8.33 9.54
C LEU A 292 -8.91 8.84 9.13
N ARG A 293 -9.02 9.43 7.94
CA ARG A 293 -10.30 9.87 7.37
C ARG A 293 -11.35 8.77 7.32
N SER A 294 -10.96 7.52 7.07
CA SER A 294 -11.87 6.37 7.06
C SER A 294 -12.57 6.09 8.40
N ARG A 295 -12.18 6.78 9.47
CA ARG A 295 -12.83 6.69 10.79
C ARG A 295 -14.00 7.65 10.92
N LEU A 296 -14.12 8.63 10.03
CA LEU A 296 -15.20 9.61 10.03
C LEU A 296 -16.44 9.00 9.41
N ALA A 297 -17.55 8.96 10.15
CA ALA A 297 -18.85 8.67 9.55
C ALA A 297 -19.19 9.71 8.47
N ILE A 298 -19.95 9.30 7.46
CA ILE A 298 -20.44 10.18 6.39
C ILE A 298 -21.05 11.46 7.00
N GLY A 299 -20.73 12.59 6.38
CA GLY A 299 -21.17 13.91 6.84
C GLY A 299 -20.42 14.45 8.06
N VAL A 300 -19.52 13.67 8.69
CA VAL A 300 -18.55 14.22 9.65
C VAL A 300 -17.38 14.83 8.86
N PRO A 301 -17.13 16.15 8.98
CA PRO A 301 -16.10 16.81 8.18
C PRO A 301 -14.69 16.29 8.44
N ALA A 302 -13.90 16.16 7.37
CA ALA A 302 -12.50 15.73 7.43
C ALA A 302 -11.55 16.91 7.71
N VAL A 303 -11.69 17.52 8.88
CA VAL A 303 -10.84 18.64 9.33
C VAL A 303 -9.69 18.16 10.23
N PRO A 304 -8.54 18.88 10.27
CA PRO A 304 -7.36 18.45 11.02
C PRO A 304 -7.61 18.13 12.49
N ASP A 305 -8.46 18.89 13.17
CA ASP A 305 -8.75 18.66 14.60
C ASP A 305 -9.49 17.33 14.83
N HIS A 306 -10.42 16.95 13.96
CA HIS A 306 -11.11 15.65 14.05
C HIS A 306 -10.13 14.49 13.83
N LEU A 307 -9.25 14.62 12.84
CA LEU A 307 -8.27 13.58 12.49
C LEU A 307 -7.24 13.40 13.60
N ARG A 308 -6.72 14.51 14.16
CA ARG A 308 -5.81 14.49 15.31
C ARG A 308 -6.44 13.84 16.55
N ARG A 309 -7.70 14.15 16.82
CA ARG A 309 -8.45 13.53 17.93
C ARG A 309 -8.58 12.01 17.75
N ILE A 310 -8.92 11.56 16.55
CA ILE A 310 -9.01 10.14 16.21
C ILE A 310 -7.66 9.45 16.39
N GLU A 311 -6.58 10.06 15.88
CA GLU A 311 -5.23 9.53 16.02
C GLU A 311 -4.83 9.34 17.50
N GLN A 312 -5.05 10.37 18.32
CA GLN A 312 -4.79 10.30 19.76
C GLN A 312 -5.62 9.22 20.45
N ALA A 313 -6.90 9.08 20.06
CA ALA A 313 -7.77 8.03 20.57
C ALA A 313 -7.29 6.63 20.18
N GLU A 314 -6.93 6.42 18.91
CA GLU A 314 -6.41 5.13 18.42
C GLU A 314 -5.12 4.76 19.14
N ARG A 315 -4.18 5.71 19.27
CA ARG A 315 -2.93 5.51 20.01
C ARG A 315 -3.19 5.12 21.46
N PHE A 316 -4.06 5.85 22.16
CA PHE A 316 -4.42 5.52 23.54
C PHE A 316 -4.96 4.10 23.68
N VAL A 317 -5.90 3.68 22.82
CA VAL A 317 -6.47 2.33 22.88
C VAL A 317 -5.41 1.26 22.62
N ARG A 318 -4.52 1.46 21.63
CA ARG A 318 -3.41 0.53 21.36
C ARG A 318 -2.49 0.39 22.55
N ASP A 319 -2.08 1.51 23.13
CA ASP A 319 -1.14 1.56 24.26
C ASP A 319 -1.75 0.86 25.48
N GLN A 320 -3.01 1.16 25.83
CA GLN A 320 -3.69 0.57 26.99
C GLN A 320 -3.91 -0.93 26.87
N LEU A 321 -4.13 -1.44 25.66
CA LEU A 321 -4.32 -2.87 25.39
C LEU A 321 -3.01 -3.59 25.06
N SER A 322 -1.90 -2.86 24.88
CA SER A 322 -0.67 -3.39 24.27
C SER A 322 -0.97 -4.14 22.97
N LEU A 323 -1.89 -3.59 22.16
CA LEU A 323 -2.50 -4.32 21.05
C LEU A 323 -1.54 -4.44 19.86
N PRO A 324 -1.20 -5.66 19.39
CA PRO A 324 -0.28 -5.82 18.28
C PRO A 324 -0.81 -5.22 16.97
N PRO A 325 0.07 -4.80 16.03
CA PRO A 325 -0.33 -4.23 14.74
C PRO A 325 -1.14 -5.17 13.83
N SER A 326 -1.11 -6.49 14.09
CA SER A 326 -1.88 -7.49 13.37
C SER A 326 -3.37 -7.48 13.69
N TYR A 327 -3.78 -6.88 14.82
CA TYR A 327 -5.17 -6.81 15.24
C TYR A 327 -5.88 -5.56 14.71
N ASN A 328 -7.16 -5.72 14.37
CA ASN A 328 -7.99 -4.61 13.97
C ASN A 328 -8.37 -3.80 15.20
N MET A 329 -8.11 -2.49 15.14
CA MET A 329 -8.59 -1.53 16.12
C MET A 329 -8.79 -0.19 15.43
N ARG A 330 -9.98 0.39 15.56
CA ARG A 330 -10.32 1.70 15.01
C ARG A 330 -11.09 2.50 16.04
N VAL A 331 -10.89 3.82 16.06
CA VAL A 331 -11.79 4.73 16.76
C VAL A 331 -12.59 5.50 15.72
N ARG A 332 -13.87 5.14 15.56
CA ARG A 332 -14.78 5.85 14.65
C ARG A 332 -15.31 7.11 15.31
N SER A 333 -15.32 8.20 14.55
CA SER A 333 -16.00 9.44 14.93
C SER A 333 -17.36 9.49 14.23
N LEU A 334 -18.42 9.35 15.01
CA LEU A 334 -19.80 9.38 14.55
C LEU A 334 -20.37 10.81 14.65
N ALA A 335 -21.58 11.00 14.10
CA ALA A 335 -22.32 12.25 14.26
C ALA A 335 -22.47 12.64 15.74
N GLN A 336 -22.49 13.96 15.98
CA GLN A 336 -22.52 14.57 17.32
C GLN A 336 -21.29 14.25 18.18
N GLN A 337 -20.12 14.08 17.55
CA GLN A 337 -18.83 13.84 18.22
C GLN A 337 -18.86 12.64 19.17
N ARG A 338 -19.53 11.55 18.78
CA ARG A 338 -19.52 10.28 19.55
C ARG A 338 -18.40 9.39 19.04
N ALA A 339 -17.62 8.82 19.95
CA ALA A 339 -16.61 7.82 19.62
C ALA A 339 -17.22 6.41 19.65
N MET A 340 -16.82 5.59 18.68
CA MET A 340 -17.09 4.16 18.67
C MET A 340 -15.77 3.43 18.44
N ILE A 341 -15.28 2.75 19.46
CA ILE A 341 -14.14 1.86 19.37
C ILE A 341 -14.59 0.58 18.66
N GLU A 342 -13.84 0.17 17.65
CA GLU A 342 -14.03 -1.08 16.94
C GLU A 342 -12.77 -1.92 17.12
N VAL A 343 -12.92 -3.11 17.69
CA VAL A 343 -11.83 -4.07 17.92
C VAL A 343 -12.24 -5.46 17.47
N ASP A 344 -11.29 -6.36 17.23
CA ASP A 344 -11.60 -7.77 17.01
C ASP A 344 -12.44 -8.34 18.18
N ASP A 345 -13.28 -9.34 17.90
CA ASP A 345 -14.36 -9.81 18.78
C ASP A 345 -13.86 -10.16 20.19
N GLU A 346 -12.69 -10.79 20.28
CA GLU A 346 -12.06 -11.21 21.53
C GLU A 346 -11.66 -10.05 22.47
N TRP A 347 -11.61 -8.81 21.97
CA TRP A 347 -11.26 -7.62 22.76
C TRP A 347 -12.47 -6.81 23.21
N VAL A 348 -13.67 -7.09 22.69
CA VAL A 348 -14.85 -6.24 22.90
C VAL A 348 -15.27 -6.20 24.37
N GLU A 349 -15.34 -7.35 25.04
CA GLU A 349 -15.75 -7.44 26.45
C GLU A 349 -14.79 -6.68 27.35
N LEU A 350 -13.48 -6.91 27.19
CA LEU A 350 -12.43 -6.22 27.96
C LEU A 350 -12.51 -4.69 27.79
N VAL A 351 -12.66 -4.20 26.56
CA VAL A 351 -12.77 -2.75 26.31
C VAL A 351 -14.06 -2.20 26.92
N GLN A 352 -15.16 -2.95 26.87
CA GLN A 352 -16.43 -2.52 27.45
C GLN A 352 -16.35 -2.40 28.97
N GLU A 353 -15.67 -3.33 29.63
CA GLU A 353 -15.38 -3.26 31.07
C GLU A 353 -14.51 -2.04 31.41
N ARG A 354 -13.45 -1.78 30.64
CA ARG A 354 -12.59 -0.60 30.82
C ARG A 354 -13.35 0.72 30.69
N ILE A 355 -14.29 0.81 29.76
CA ILE A 355 -15.14 2.00 29.58
C ILE A 355 -16.12 2.17 30.76
N ASN A 356 -16.62 1.07 31.34
CA ASN A 356 -17.64 1.09 32.39
C ASN A 356 -17.06 1.03 33.81
N ASN A 357 -15.74 0.98 33.96
CA ASN A 357 -15.12 0.87 35.27
C ASN A 357 -15.20 2.20 36.03
N ASP A 358 -16.18 2.32 36.92
CA ASP A 358 -16.37 3.52 37.75
C ASP A 358 -15.19 3.79 38.70
N SER A 359 -14.42 2.75 39.07
CA SER A 359 -13.22 2.90 39.90
C SER A 359 -11.98 3.34 39.11
N ASP A 360 -11.99 3.19 37.79
CA ASP A 360 -10.93 3.58 36.86
C ASP A 360 -11.53 4.34 35.68
N SER A 361 -11.76 5.64 35.90
CA SER A 361 -12.34 6.53 34.88
C SER A 361 -11.38 6.91 33.76
N THR A 362 -10.17 6.34 33.71
CA THR A 362 -9.10 6.71 32.77
C THR A 362 -9.59 6.73 31.32
N TRP A 363 -10.35 5.71 30.90
CA TRP A 363 -10.86 5.63 29.53
C TRP A 363 -11.93 6.68 29.26
N ARG A 364 -12.91 6.86 30.17
CA ARG A 364 -13.96 7.88 29.98
C ARG A 364 -13.38 9.30 30.02
N SER A 365 -12.49 9.60 30.96
CA SER A 365 -11.82 10.90 31.08
C SER A 365 -10.95 11.18 29.85
N MET A 366 -10.19 10.19 29.36
CA MET A 366 -9.43 10.34 28.11
C MET A 366 -10.35 10.71 26.93
N PHE A 367 -11.42 9.94 26.70
CA PHE A 367 -12.28 10.20 25.55
C PHE A 367 -13.13 11.48 25.70
N VAL A 368 -13.70 11.74 26.87
CA VAL A 368 -14.67 12.82 27.07
C VAL A 368 -13.99 14.13 27.46
N GLU A 369 -13.13 14.10 28.47
CA GLU A 369 -12.53 15.31 29.04
C GLU A 369 -11.29 15.75 28.26
N THR A 370 -10.43 14.80 27.86
CA THR A 370 -9.17 15.12 27.16
C THR A 370 -9.38 15.28 25.67
N LEU A 371 -10.06 14.33 25.02
CA LEU A 371 -10.25 14.32 23.57
C LEU A 371 -11.53 15.04 23.12
N GLY A 372 -12.45 15.34 24.03
CA GLY A 372 -13.66 16.12 23.73
C GLY A 372 -14.74 15.35 22.96
N PHE A 373 -14.78 14.02 23.05
CA PHE A 373 -15.93 13.25 22.56
C PHE A 373 -17.11 13.39 23.52
N ARG A 374 -18.34 13.36 23.00
CA ARG A 374 -19.56 13.39 23.82
C ARG A 374 -19.78 12.08 24.58
N SER A 375 -19.37 10.97 23.98
CA SER A 375 -19.47 9.63 24.55
C SER A 375 -18.49 8.69 23.87
N VAL A 376 -18.20 7.57 24.53
CA VAL A 376 -17.42 6.46 23.97
C VAL A 376 -18.15 5.14 24.20
N ASN A 377 -18.17 4.30 23.18
CA ASN A 377 -18.69 2.93 23.23
C ASN A 377 -17.75 2.00 22.45
N VAL A 378 -17.95 0.69 22.57
CA VAL A 378 -17.20 -0.32 21.81
C VAL A 378 -18.15 -1.26 21.07
N ARG A 379 -17.69 -1.80 19.93
CA ARG A 379 -18.35 -2.88 19.18
C ARG A 379 -17.32 -3.75 18.43
N PRO A 380 -17.72 -4.94 17.95
CA PRO A 380 -16.96 -5.70 16.97
C PRO A 380 -16.48 -4.91 15.76
N PHE A 381 -15.25 -5.16 15.33
CA PHE A 381 -14.71 -4.58 14.11
C PHE A 381 -15.49 -5.07 12.89
N LYS A 382 -15.78 -4.13 11.98
CA LYS A 382 -16.41 -4.43 10.70
C LYS A 382 -15.81 -3.56 9.60
N THR A 383 -15.34 -4.21 8.54
CA THR A 383 -14.88 -3.52 7.33
C THR A 383 -16.00 -2.66 6.75
N GLY A 384 -15.69 -1.40 6.41
CA GLY A 384 -16.65 -0.47 5.83
C GLY A 384 -17.77 0.00 6.79
N SER A 385 -17.64 -0.19 8.10
CA SER A 385 -18.71 0.09 9.09
C SER A 385 -19.26 1.52 9.13
N VAL A 386 -18.51 2.47 8.59
CA VAL A 386 -18.89 3.89 8.51
C VAL A 386 -18.81 4.45 7.07
N ALA A 387 -18.57 3.58 6.09
CA ALA A 387 -18.55 3.96 4.68
C ALA A 387 -19.97 4.11 4.11
N ALA A 388 -20.12 4.94 3.08
CA ALA A 388 -21.36 5.01 2.33
C ALA A 388 -21.66 3.68 1.65
N LYS A 389 -22.85 3.13 1.89
CA LYS A 389 -23.46 2.27 0.88
C LYS A 389 -23.83 3.21 -0.26
N MET A 390 -23.14 3.13 -1.40
CA MET A 390 -23.68 3.69 -2.62
C MET A 390 -24.92 2.86 -2.96
N GLU A 391 -26.11 3.41 -2.70
CA GLU A 391 -27.31 2.91 -3.36
C GLU A 391 -27.09 3.13 -4.87
N PRO A 392 -27.29 2.11 -5.73
CA PRO A 392 -27.20 2.30 -7.17
C PRO A 392 -28.23 3.36 -7.56
N THR A 393 -27.77 4.53 -7.98
CA THR A 393 -28.65 5.54 -8.55
C THR A 393 -29.20 4.99 -9.86
N SER A 394 -30.45 4.53 -9.82
CA SER A 394 -31.27 4.44 -11.03
C SER A 394 -31.30 5.81 -11.71
N SER A 395 -31.15 5.80 -13.04
CA SER A 395 -31.26 6.93 -13.97
C SER A 395 -29.98 7.80 -14.05
N THR A 396 -29.29 7.92 -15.19
CA THR A 396 -29.80 8.23 -16.53
C THR A 396 -28.82 7.73 -17.61
N LEU A 397 -29.20 6.65 -18.31
CA LEU A 397 -28.81 6.43 -19.70
C LEU A 397 -29.64 7.41 -20.52
N ILE A 398 -29.01 8.46 -21.05
CA ILE A 398 -29.45 9.08 -22.30
C ILE A 398 -28.31 8.84 -23.26
N LEU A 399 -28.65 8.06 -24.30
CA LEU A 399 -27.84 7.70 -25.46
C LEU A 399 -27.36 8.93 -26.23
#